data_AF-A0A937B1C6-F1
#
_entry.id   AF-A0A937B1C6-F1
#
_cell.length_a   1.000
_cell.length_b   1.000
_cell.length_c   1.000
_cell.angle_alpha   90.00
_cell.angle_beta   90.00
_cell.angle_gamma   90.00
#
_symmetry.space_group_name_H-M   'P 1'
#
loop_
_entity.id
_entity.type
_entity.pdbx_description
1 polymer ?
#
loop_
_entity_poly.entity_id
_entity_poly.type
_entity_poly.pdbx_seq_one_letter_code
_entity_poly.pdbx_strand_id
1 'polypeptide(L)'
;MSKPRALLRRDWNGLRVAVRQAAEAGGISPDDLRMLPVHGDHEQVLGKVRQTFFNKTKPDAAWPDPPVPPEELLPKLIPAEEKAWLLLNETQKERNKFWVYEGRASAVCLILSRVPFDHAWLVCRKYEWMLHITDHDALIAYGAEMSVKLKASADGNFI
;
A
#
# COMPACT_ATOMS: atom_id res chain seq x y z
N MET A 1 -8.97 -0.77 -17.32
CA MET A 1 -9.80 0.46 -17.32
C MET A 1 -9.06 1.54 -16.55
N SER A 2 -8.50 2.56 -17.21
CA SER A 2 -7.77 3.64 -16.52
C SER A 2 -8.72 4.42 -15.60
N LYS A 3 -8.30 4.62 -14.34
CA LYS A 3 -9.02 5.41 -13.34
C LYS A 3 -9.31 6.83 -13.89
N PRO A 4 -10.55 7.34 -13.81
CA PRO A 4 -10.92 8.62 -14.41
C PRO A 4 -10.17 9.81 -13.78
N ARG A 5 -9.56 10.65 -14.63
CA ARG A 5 -8.72 11.83 -14.31
C ARG A 5 -9.39 12.97 -13.51
N ALA A 6 -10.63 12.79 -13.03
CA ALA A 6 -11.41 13.83 -12.37
C ALA A 6 -11.16 13.95 -10.85
N LEU A 7 -10.29 13.12 -10.26
CA LEU A 7 -10.05 13.09 -8.81
C LEU A 7 -8.98 14.09 -8.31
N LEU A 8 -8.37 14.88 -9.20
CA LEU A 8 -7.21 15.74 -8.92
C LEU A 8 -7.49 17.03 -8.12
N ARG A 9 -8.65 17.17 -7.46
CA ARG A 9 -9.02 18.36 -6.66
C ARG A 9 -9.82 18.04 -5.39
N ARG A 10 -9.51 16.94 -4.71
CA ARG A 10 -10.07 16.72 -3.37
C ARG A 10 -9.07 17.19 -2.33
N ASP A 11 -9.53 18.10 -1.46
CA ASP A 11 -8.84 18.49 -0.24
C ASP A 11 -8.39 17.24 0.51
N TRP A 12 -7.23 17.28 1.17
CA TRP A 12 -6.56 16.22 1.95
C TRP A 12 -7.47 15.27 2.78
N ASN A 13 -8.70 15.71 3.07
CA ASN A 13 -9.72 14.91 3.73
C ASN A 13 -10.37 13.85 2.82
N GLY A 14 -10.30 13.95 1.50
CA GLY A 14 -11.04 13.14 0.55
C GLY A 14 -10.66 11.67 0.63
N LEU A 15 -9.38 11.35 0.49
CA LEU A 15 -8.87 9.98 0.59
C LEU A 15 -9.13 9.39 1.98
N ARG A 16 -8.85 10.15 3.04
CA ARG A 16 -9.09 9.69 4.42
C ARG A 16 -10.56 9.38 4.68
N VAL A 17 -11.46 10.24 4.20
CA VAL A 17 -12.92 10.02 4.30
C VAL A 17 -13.33 8.79 3.49
N ALA A 18 -12.78 8.60 2.28
CA ALA A 18 -13.05 7.43 1.46
C ALA A 18 -12.59 6.12 2.14
N VAL A 19 -11.39 6.11 2.74
CA VAL A 19 -10.90 4.96 3.51
C VAL A 19 -11.82 4.65 4.68
N ARG A 20 -12.22 5.66 5.45
CA ARG A 20 -13.15 5.47 6.57
C ARG A 20 -14.49 4.90 6.10
N GLN A 21 -15.09 5.47 5.05
CA GLN A 21 -16.35 4.98 4.49
C GLN A 21 -16.23 3.56 3.95
N ALA A 22 -15.11 3.22 3.29
CA ALA A 22 -14.86 1.87 2.79
C ALA A 22 -14.68 0.87 3.94
N ALA A 23 -14.03 1.26 5.03
CA ALA A 23 -13.88 0.46 6.24
C ALA A 23 -15.25 0.20 6.90
N GLU A 24 -16.06 1.25 7.10
CA GLU A 24 -17.42 1.15 7.64
C GLU A 24 -18.31 0.25 6.78
N ALA A 25 -18.34 0.47 5.46
CA ALA A 25 -19.09 -0.35 4.52
C ALA A 25 -18.55 -1.79 4.39
N GLY A 26 -17.31 -2.03 4.78
CA GLY A 26 -16.69 -3.35 4.83
C GLY A 26 -16.84 -4.08 6.17
N GLY A 27 -17.41 -3.42 7.18
CA GLY A 27 -17.44 -3.95 8.55
C GLY A 27 -16.04 -4.12 9.16
N ILE A 28 -15.04 -3.37 8.70
CA ILE A 28 -13.66 -3.46 9.19
C ILE A 28 -13.58 -2.81 10.56
N SER A 29 -13.13 -3.58 11.56
CA SER A 29 -12.95 -3.09 12.91
C SER A 29 -11.66 -2.24 13.03
N PRO A 30 -11.56 -1.36 14.04
CA PRO A 30 -10.31 -0.65 14.33
C PRO A 30 -9.11 -1.56 14.65
N ASP A 31 -9.35 -2.81 15.09
CA ASP A 31 -8.29 -3.78 15.34
C ASP A 31 -7.68 -4.37 14.07
N ASP A 32 -8.46 -4.32 12.98
CA ASP A 32 -8.11 -4.82 11.65
C ASP A 32 -7.63 -3.71 10.72
N LEU A 33 -8.06 -2.47 10.95
CA LEU A 33 -7.49 -1.28 10.32
C LEU A 33 -7.72 -0.03 11.17
N ARG A 34 -6.64 0.64 11.56
CA ARG A 34 -6.69 1.95 12.23
C ARG A 34 -5.71 2.92 11.62
N MET A 35 -6.13 4.17 11.50
CA MET A 35 -5.23 5.27 11.15
C MET A 35 -4.34 5.62 12.34
N LEU A 36 -3.05 5.82 12.12
CA LEU A 36 -2.16 6.30 13.16
C LEU A 36 -2.37 7.80 13.40
N PRO A 37 -2.31 8.28 14.65
CA PRO A 37 -2.35 9.70 14.96
C PRO A 37 -1.19 10.43 14.29
N VAL A 38 -1.46 11.59 13.68
CA VAL A 38 -0.45 12.37 12.92
C VAL A 38 0.74 12.77 13.80
N HIS A 39 0.49 13.03 15.08
CA HIS A 39 1.53 13.31 16.08
C HIS A 39 1.84 12.03 16.87
N GLY A 40 3.11 11.58 16.85
CA GLY A 40 3.56 10.36 17.51
C GLY A 40 3.98 9.26 16.52
N ASP A 41 3.33 8.10 16.61
CA ASP A 41 3.70 6.87 15.87
C ASP A 41 3.82 7.07 14.35
N HIS A 42 3.02 7.98 13.78
CA HIS A 42 3.06 8.32 12.36
C HIS A 42 4.45 8.77 11.89
N GLU A 43 5.08 9.71 12.60
CA GLU A 43 6.40 10.24 12.21
C GLU A 43 7.49 9.18 12.38
N GLN A 44 7.39 8.36 13.43
CA GLN A 44 8.34 7.28 13.67
C GLN A 44 8.27 6.21 12.56
N VAL A 45 7.07 5.80 12.16
CA VAL A 45 6.88 4.83 11.08
C VAL A 45 7.41 5.41 9.77
N LEU A 46 7.03 6.64 9.41
CA LEU A 46 7.53 7.27 8.19
C LEU A 46 9.04 7.45 8.19
N GLY A 47 9.64 7.85 9.31
CA GLY A 47 11.09 7.98 9.46
C GLY A 47 11.81 6.67 9.15
N LYS A 48 11.32 5.55 9.73
CA LYS A 48 11.89 4.22 9.47
C LYS A 48 11.67 3.76 8.03
N VAL A 49 10.48 3.95 7.45
CA VAL A 49 10.22 3.59 6.04
C VAL A 49 11.15 4.36 5.11
N ARG A 50 11.34 5.66 5.36
CA ARG A 50 12.24 6.50 4.56
C ARG A 50 13.68 6.02 4.63
N GLN A 51 14.16 5.79 5.86
CA GLN A 51 15.53 5.33 6.10
C GLN A 51 15.81 3.98 5.44
N THR A 52 14.87 3.03 5.55
CA THR A 52 15.07 1.64 5.09
C THR A 52 14.82 1.47 3.59
N PHE A 53 13.80 2.12 3.04
CA PHE A 53 13.30 1.83 1.69
C PHE A 53 13.39 3.00 0.73
N PHE A 54 12.94 4.21 1.10
CA PHE A 54 12.83 5.30 0.12
C PHE A 54 14.18 5.86 -0.33
N ASN A 55 15.24 5.66 0.44
CA ASN A 55 16.60 6.01 0.03
C ASN A 55 17.20 5.02 -0.98
N LYS A 56 16.55 3.88 -1.26
CA LYS A 56 17.01 2.94 -2.29
C LYS A 56 16.72 3.50 -3.68
N THR A 57 17.72 3.51 -4.55
CA THR A 57 17.62 4.02 -5.93
C THR A 57 17.04 3.00 -6.91
N LYS A 58 17.04 1.71 -6.55
CA LYS A 58 16.51 0.62 -7.38
C LYS A 58 15.66 -0.33 -6.54
N PRO A 59 14.53 -0.82 -7.11
CA PRO A 59 13.78 -1.90 -6.48
C PRO A 59 14.50 -3.24 -6.60
N ASP A 60 14.16 -4.16 -5.69
CA ASP A 60 14.72 -5.51 -5.67
C ASP A 60 13.97 -6.44 -6.67
N ALA A 61 12.69 -6.13 -6.94
CA ALA A 61 11.88 -6.66 -8.05
C ALA A 61 10.78 -5.67 -8.47
N ALA A 62 10.33 -5.75 -9.71
CA ALA A 62 9.20 -4.98 -10.22
C ALA A 62 8.42 -5.80 -11.25
N TRP A 63 7.10 -5.64 -11.23
CA TRP A 63 6.17 -6.14 -12.24
C TRP A 63 5.43 -4.92 -12.84
N PRO A 64 5.92 -4.38 -13.97
CA PRO A 64 5.43 -3.12 -14.52
C PRO A 64 3.98 -3.17 -15.01
N ASP A 65 3.55 -4.32 -15.56
CA ASP A 65 2.23 -4.51 -16.17
C ASP A 65 1.65 -5.87 -15.73
N PRO A 66 1.14 -5.97 -14.48
CA PRO A 66 0.51 -7.19 -14.01
C PRO A 66 -0.81 -7.47 -14.75
N PRO A 67 -1.15 -8.74 -14.99
CA PRO A 67 -2.34 -9.12 -15.77
C PRO A 67 -3.67 -8.83 -15.06
N VAL A 68 -3.61 -8.49 -13.78
CA VAL A 68 -4.74 -8.12 -12.92
C VAL A 68 -4.33 -6.90 -12.08
N PRO A 69 -5.29 -6.15 -11.52
CA PRO A 69 -4.98 -5.04 -10.63
C PRO A 69 -4.02 -5.46 -9.50
N PRO A 70 -2.98 -4.66 -9.18
CA PRO A 70 -1.97 -5.02 -8.18
C PRO A 70 -2.53 -5.39 -6.81
N GLU A 71 -3.61 -4.73 -6.38
CA GLU A 71 -4.31 -5.03 -5.12
C GLU A 71 -4.87 -6.47 -5.08
N GLU A 72 -5.20 -7.07 -6.22
CA GLU A 72 -5.65 -8.47 -6.31
C GLU A 72 -4.49 -9.47 -6.19
N LEU A 73 -3.25 -9.03 -6.37
CA LEU A 73 -2.05 -9.86 -6.20
C LEU A 73 -1.57 -9.93 -4.76
N LEU A 74 -1.88 -8.91 -3.94
CA LEU A 74 -1.42 -8.81 -2.56
C LEU A 74 -1.75 -10.05 -1.69
N PRO A 75 -2.94 -10.67 -1.78
CA PRO A 75 -3.25 -11.88 -0.99
C PRO A 75 -2.38 -13.09 -1.31
N LYS A 76 -1.72 -13.12 -2.47
CA LYS A 76 -0.77 -14.18 -2.85
C LYS A 76 0.64 -13.94 -2.30
N LEU A 77 0.95 -12.68 -1.99
CA LEU A 77 2.28 -12.25 -1.55
C LEU A 77 2.38 -12.16 -0.03
N ILE A 78 1.27 -11.80 0.63
CA ILE A 78 1.21 -11.51 2.06
C ILE A 78 0.11 -12.37 2.70
N PRO A 79 0.40 -13.10 3.79
CA PRO A 79 -0.62 -13.80 4.57
C PRO A 79 -1.73 -12.86 5.04
N ALA A 80 -2.99 -13.31 4.94
CA ALA A 80 -4.17 -12.50 5.24
C ALA A 80 -4.16 -11.84 6.65
N GLU A 81 -3.62 -12.54 7.63
CA GLU A 81 -3.56 -12.12 9.04
C GLU A 81 -2.35 -11.26 9.39
N GLU A 82 -1.39 -11.12 8.47
CA GLU A 82 -0.18 -10.33 8.73
C GLU A 82 -0.54 -8.85 8.91
N LYS A 83 -0.12 -8.27 10.04
CA LYS A 83 -0.25 -6.83 10.27
C LYS A 83 0.88 -6.09 9.55
N ALA A 84 0.50 -5.11 8.75
CA ALA A 84 1.40 -4.26 7.99
C ALA A 84 1.06 -2.78 8.19
N TRP A 85 2.03 -1.93 7.88
CA TRP A 85 1.80 -0.50 7.71
C TRP A 85 1.31 -0.24 6.29
N LEU A 86 0.20 0.45 6.15
CA LEU A 86 -0.28 0.98 4.87
C LEU A 86 0.01 2.48 4.84
N LEU A 87 0.79 2.93 3.87
CA LEU A 87 1.00 4.34 3.58
C LEU A 87 0.25 4.66 2.28
N LEU A 88 -0.58 5.69 2.33
CA LEU A 88 -1.33 6.18 1.18
C LEU A 88 -0.98 7.62 0.87
N ASN A 89 -0.85 7.92 -0.42
CA ASN A 89 -0.76 9.30 -0.91
C ASN A 89 -1.98 9.62 -1.78
N GLU A 90 -2.52 10.83 -1.59
CA GLU A 90 -3.67 11.35 -2.32
C GLU A 90 -3.29 12.03 -3.64
N THR A 91 -2.07 12.56 -3.75
CA THR A 91 -1.59 13.15 -5.02
C THR A 91 -0.09 12.97 -5.24
N GLN A 92 0.29 12.63 -6.47
CA GLN A 92 1.70 12.63 -6.91
C GLN A 92 2.45 13.95 -6.69
N LYS A 93 1.72 15.08 -6.60
CA LYS A 93 2.31 16.41 -6.39
C LYS A 93 2.86 16.59 -4.97
N GLU A 94 2.44 15.76 -4.02
CA GLU A 94 2.82 15.88 -2.61
C GLU A 94 3.45 14.58 -2.10
N ARG A 95 4.59 14.22 -2.71
CA ARG A 95 5.33 12.97 -2.46
C ARG A 95 5.74 12.69 -1.01
N ASN A 96 5.68 13.70 -0.13
CA ASN A 96 6.16 13.61 1.24
C ASN A 96 5.05 13.54 2.30
N LYS A 97 3.79 13.61 1.90
CA LYS A 97 2.66 13.60 2.83
C LYS A 97 1.89 12.29 2.65
N PHE A 98 1.73 11.55 3.75
CA PHE A 98 1.14 10.23 3.75
C PHE A 98 0.06 10.14 4.82
N TRP A 99 -0.98 9.36 4.53
CA TRP A 99 -1.83 8.78 5.56
C TRP A 99 -1.26 7.42 5.93
N VAL A 100 -1.05 7.18 7.22
CA VAL A 100 -0.48 5.92 7.70
C VAL A 100 -1.50 5.16 8.52
N TYR A 101 -1.66 3.90 8.19
CA TYR A 101 -2.57 2.98 8.84
C TYR A 101 -1.80 1.75 9.32
N GLU A 102 -2.24 1.19 10.43
CA GLU A 102 -1.92 -0.18 10.83
C GLU A 102 -3.12 -1.06 10.50
N GLY A 103 -2.90 -2.18 9.82
CA GLY A 103 -3.99 -3.12 9.57
C GLY A 103 -3.53 -4.50 9.17
N ARG A 104 -4.45 -5.46 9.21
CA ARG A 104 -4.25 -6.80 8.63
C ARG A 104 -4.23 -6.70 7.11
N ALA A 105 -3.42 -7.53 6.46
CA ALA A 105 -3.28 -7.55 5.01
C ALA A 105 -4.65 -7.71 4.31
N SER A 106 -5.53 -8.58 4.83
CA SER A 106 -6.88 -8.77 4.30
C SER A 106 -7.72 -7.49 4.30
N ALA A 107 -7.73 -6.75 5.41
CA ALA A 107 -8.44 -5.46 5.51
C ALA A 107 -7.84 -4.40 4.60
N VAL A 108 -6.51 -4.34 4.51
CA VAL A 108 -5.79 -3.41 3.61
C VAL A 108 -6.13 -3.70 2.14
N CYS A 109 -6.13 -4.96 1.72
CA CYS A 109 -6.51 -5.35 0.36
C CYS A 109 -7.94 -4.91 0.03
N LEU A 110 -8.88 -5.10 0.98
CA LEU A 110 -10.26 -4.64 0.83
C LEU A 110 -10.34 -3.12 0.64
N ILE A 111 -9.59 -2.34 1.41
CA ILE A 111 -9.55 -0.89 1.25
C ILE A 111 -9.01 -0.50 -0.13
N LEU A 112 -7.86 -1.05 -0.54
CA LEU A 112 -7.25 -0.71 -1.82
C LEU A 112 -8.17 -1.03 -3.01
N SER A 113 -8.98 -2.09 -2.93
CA SER A 113 -9.97 -2.41 -3.96
C SER A 113 -11.16 -1.42 -4.05
N ARG A 114 -11.34 -0.57 -3.04
CA ARG A 114 -12.53 0.30 -2.89
C ARG A 114 -12.24 1.79 -2.94
N VAL A 115 -11.00 2.19 -2.69
CA VAL A 115 -10.63 3.62 -2.62
C VAL A 115 -9.70 3.99 -3.78
N PRO A 116 -9.92 5.15 -4.42
CA PRO A 116 -8.97 5.65 -5.39
C PRO A 116 -7.71 6.17 -4.68
N PHE A 117 -6.54 5.72 -5.10
CA PHE A 117 -5.24 6.20 -4.63
C PHE A 117 -4.30 6.37 -5.83
N ASP A 118 -3.33 7.29 -5.69
CA ASP A 118 -2.24 7.44 -6.68
C ASP A 118 -1.12 6.44 -6.39
N HIS A 119 -0.72 6.34 -5.13
CA HIS A 119 0.30 5.39 -4.70
C HIS A 119 -0.07 4.77 -3.35
N ALA A 120 0.24 3.49 -3.22
CA ALA A 120 0.10 2.75 -1.96
C ALA A 120 1.39 2.01 -1.64
N TRP A 121 1.84 2.10 -0.39
CA TRP A 121 2.95 1.30 0.11
C TRP A 121 2.47 0.41 1.24
N LEU A 122 2.69 -0.89 1.13
CA LEU A 122 2.54 -1.84 2.23
C LEU A 122 3.93 -2.16 2.76
N VAL A 123 4.13 -1.99 4.05
CA VAL A 123 5.43 -2.24 4.71
C VAL A 123 5.22 -3.22 5.84
N CYS A 124 6.04 -4.26 5.89
CA CYS A 124 5.99 -5.18 7.01
C CYS A 124 6.36 -4.46 8.31
N ARG A 125 5.77 -4.86 9.43
CA ARG A 125 6.02 -4.19 10.72
C ARG A 125 7.47 -4.23 11.19
N LYS A 126 8.23 -5.23 10.73
CA LYS A 126 9.65 -5.41 11.02
C LYS A 126 10.56 -4.64 10.04
N TYR A 127 10.00 -3.99 9.02
CA TYR A 127 10.73 -3.30 7.96
C TYR A 127 11.68 -4.20 7.16
N GLU A 128 11.36 -5.49 7.05
CA GLU A 128 12.10 -6.49 6.26
C GLU A 128 11.71 -6.46 4.78
N TRP A 129 10.47 -6.03 4.46
CA TRP A 129 9.98 -5.89 3.10
C TRP A 129 9.02 -4.70 2.94
N MET A 130 8.91 -4.22 1.70
CA MET A 130 7.92 -3.23 1.26
C MET A 130 7.39 -3.58 -0.12
N LEU A 131 6.09 -3.46 -0.32
CA LEU A 131 5.43 -3.45 -1.62
C LEU A 131 4.98 -2.02 -1.94
N HIS A 132 5.10 -1.62 -3.20
CA HIS A 132 4.65 -0.32 -3.71
C HIS A 132 3.80 -0.53 -4.95
N ILE A 133 2.56 -0.05 -4.89
CA ILE A 133 1.66 0.05 -6.04
C ILE A 133 1.77 1.49 -6.58
N THR A 134 2.13 1.59 -7.85
CA THR A 134 2.25 2.89 -8.52
C THR A 134 0.92 3.36 -9.12
N ASP A 135 0.90 4.61 -9.55
CA ASP A 135 -0.18 5.26 -10.29
C ASP A 135 -0.36 4.68 -11.71
N HIS A 136 0.63 3.92 -12.17
CA HIS A 136 0.61 3.16 -13.41
C HIS A 136 0.26 1.69 -13.19
N ASP A 137 -0.27 1.33 -12.02
CA ASP A 137 -0.61 -0.04 -11.63
C ASP A 137 0.59 -1.00 -11.70
N ALA A 138 1.83 -0.50 -11.57
CA ALA A 138 3.00 -1.35 -11.42
C ALA A 138 3.12 -1.82 -9.96
N LEU A 139 3.51 -3.07 -9.76
CA LEU A 139 3.79 -3.63 -8.43
C LEU A 139 5.30 -3.78 -8.22
N ILE A 140 5.83 -3.09 -7.22
CA ILE A 140 7.26 -3.04 -6.93
C ILE A 140 7.52 -3.66 -5.57
N ALA A 141 8.55 -4.51 -5.46
CA ALA A 141 8.97 -5.13 -4.21
C ALA A 141 10.38 -4.71 -3.78
N TYR A 142 10.51 -4.58 -2.47
CA TYR A 142 11.76 -4.41 -1.74
C TYR A 142 11.85 -5.46 -0.63
N GLY A 143 13.07 -5.91 -0.34
CA GLY A 143 13.33 -7.00 0.59
C GLY A 143 13.44 -8.33 -0.16
N ALA A 144 14.41 -9.15 0.23
CA ALA A 144 14.80 -10.35 -0.51
C ALA A 144 13.64 -11.35 -0.68
N GLU A 145 12.96 -11.70 0.41
CA GLU A 145 11.85 -12.67 0.39
C GLU A 145 10.70 -12.20 -0.50
N MET A 146 10.23 -10.95 -0.31
CA MET A 146 9.09 -10.41 -1.06
C MET A 146 9.40 -10.28 -2.55
N SER A 147 10.66 -9.97 -2.88
CA SER A 147 11.11 -9.85 -4.27
C SER A 147 11.15 -11.20 -4.98
N VAL A 148 11.47 -12.28 -4.26
CA VAL A 148 11.39 -13.65 -4.79
C VAL A 148 9.93 -14.03 -5.04
N LYS A 149 9.03 -13.77 -4.09
CA LYS A 149 7.59 -14.03 -4.24
C LYS A 149 6.98 -13.28 -5.44
N LEU A 150 7.35 -12.00 -5.61
CA LEU A 150 6.87 -11.19 -6.73
C LEU A 150 7.36 -11.74 -8.08
N LYS A 151 8.64 -12.10 -8.19
CA LYS A 151 9.20 -12.71 -9.42
C LYS A 151 8.54 -14.04 -9.76
N ALA A 152 8.40 -14.92 -8.77
CA ALA A 152 7.72 -16.20 -8.98
C ALA A 152 6.28 -16.00 -9.49
N SER A 153 5.55 -15.03 -8.90
CA SER A 153 4.20 -14.66 -9.36
C SER A 153 4.21 -14.12 -10.79
N ALA A 154 5.19 -13.28 -11.15
CA ALA A 154 5.34 -12.71 -12.50
C ALA A 154 5.62 -13.77 -13.57
N ASP A 155 6.37 -14.80 -13.21
CA ASP A 155 6.73 -15.91 -14.10
C ASP A 155 5.62 -16.98 -14.21
N GLY A 156 4.48 -16.78 -13.54
CA GLY A 156 3.38 -17.76 -13.48
C GLY A 156 3.67 -18.96 -12.56
N ASN A 157 4.75 -18.89 -11.77
CA ASN A 157 5.14 -19.90 -10.81
C ASN A 157 4.53 -19.55 -9.44
N PHE A 158 3.31 -20.01 -9.17
CA PHE A 158 2.74 -19.91 -7.83
C PHE A 158 3.50 -20.85 -6.88
N ILE A 159 4.03 -20.31 -5.77
CA ILE A 159 4.63 -21.07 -4.66
C ILE A 159 3.55 -21.32 -3.61
#